data_AF-A0A7W3YEX5-F1
#
_entry.id   AF-A0A7W3YEX5-F1
#
_cell.length_a   1.000
_cell.length_b   1.000
_cell.length_c   1.000
_cell.angle_alpha   90.00
_cell.angle_beta   90.00
_cell.angle_gamma   90.00
#
_symmetry.space_group_name_H-M   'P 1'
#
loop_
_entity.id
_entity.type
_entity.pdbx_description
1 polymer ?
#
loop_
_entity_poly.entity_id
_entity_poly.type
_entity_poly.pdbx_seq_one_letter_code
_entity_poly.pdbx_strand_id
1 'polypeptide(L)'
;MQDAETGSGWLISLGENIAVPLQAPVLGQLVVDPGQPCQHMRVQCRPSGRRYLAGRIVEGWRYRDAHGRGPAGTSDGEVWVDPEQGAVLAYSGRRRGWDRTYGMEASTITYGALPDALFTLPESVSIPEGDAGR
;
A
#
# COMPACT_ATOMS: atom_id res chain seq x y z
N MET A 1 2.37 16.04 -10.88
CA MET A 1 1.66 17.24 -10.38
C MET A 1 0.86 16.82 -9.15
N GLN A 2 0.87 17.61 -8.08
CA GLN A 2 0.09 17.34 -6.85
C GLN A 2 -0.91 18.48 -6.64
N ASP A 3 -2.14 18.11 -6.36
CA ASP A 3 -3.17 19.00 -5.86
C ASP A 3 -2.92 19.27 -4.37
N ALA A 4 -2.76 20.55 -4.02
CA ALA A 4 -2.38 20.97 -2.67
C ALA A 4 -3.50 20.84 -1.63
N GLU A 5 -4.77 20.73 -2.06
CA GLU A 5 -5.93 20.64 -1.17
C GLU A 5 -6.28 19.18 -0.83
N THR A 6 -6.08 18.27 -1.78
CA THR A 6 -6.46 16.85 -1.64
C THR A 6 -5.28 15.91 -1.42
N GLY A 7 -4.04 16.37 -1.66
CA GLY A 7 -2.85 15.51 -1.65
C GLY A 7 -2.86 14.43 -2.74
N SER A 8 -3.81 14.52 -3.66
CA SER A 8 -3.92 13.66 -4.83
C SER A 8 -3.01 14.22 -5.92
N GLY A 9 -2.28 13.36 -6.61
CA GLY A 9 -1.45 13.77 -7.71
C GLY A 9 -1.27 12.65 -8.71
N TRP A 10 -0.40 12.87 -9.68
CA TRP A 10 0.04 11.83 -10.61
C TRP A 10 1.56 11.86 -10.71
N LEU A 11 2.18 10.69 -10.59
CA LEU A 11 3.53 10.45 -11.10
C LEU A 11 3.39 10.19 -12.59
N ILE A 12 4.17 10.91 -13.40
CA ILE A 12 4.11 10.84 -14.86
C ILE A 12 5.52 10.48 -15.35
N SER A 13 5.65 9.38 -16.08
CA SER A 13 6.86 9.02 -16.83
C SER A 13 6.74 9.57 -18.25
N LEU A 14 7.45 10.66 -18.55
CA LEU A 14 7.39 11.33 -19.86
C LEU A 14 7.97 10.47 -21.00
N GLY A 15 8.90 9.56 -20.70
CA GLY A 15 9.52 8.68 -21.70
C GLY A 15 8.68 7.46 -22.07
N GLU A 16 7.77 7.04 -21.18
CA GLU A 16 7.00 5.80 -21.32
C GLU A 16 5.48 6.06 -21.46
N ASN A 17 5.06 7.31 -21.34
CA ASN A 17 3.66 7.74 -21.35
C ASN A 17 2.79 7.02 -20.32
N ILE A 18 3.36 6.78 -19.12
CA ILE A 18 2.68 6.12 -18.00
C ILE A 18 2.35 7.17 -16.94
N ALA A 19 1.13 7.13 -16.41
CA ALA A 19 0.72 7.93 -15.26
C ALA A 19 0.23 7.02 -14.11
N VAL A 20 0.76 7.24 -12.91
CA VAL A 20 0.36 6.52 -11.69
C VAL A 20 -0.28 7.53 -10.73
N PRO A 21 -1.50 7.29 -10.22
CA PRO A 21 -2.12 8.19 -9.27
C PRO A 21 -1.31 8.19 -7.97
N LEU A 22 -0.75 9.34 -7.61
CA LEU A 22 -0.31 9.64 -6.25
C LEU A 22 -1.56 9.83 -5.40
N GLN A 23 -2.17 8.75 -4.95
CA GLN A 23 -2.92 8.78 -3.72
C GLN A 23 -2.18 8.00 -2.65
N ALA A 24 -1.92 8.72 -1.57
CA ALA A 24 -1.57 8.25 -0.24
C ALA A 24 -0.10 7.88 0.01
N PRO A 25 0.65 8.69 0.79
CA PRO A 25 1.82 8.25 1.56
C PRO A 25 1.52 7.14 2.60
N VAL A 26 0.45 6.37 2.41
CA VAL A 26 -0.17 5.43 3.36
C VAL A 26 -0.17 3.99 2.81
N LEU A 27 0.06 3.77 1.50
CA LEU A 27 0.16 2.44 0.88
C LEU A 27 1.57 1.85 0.99
N GLY A 28 2.24 2.05 2.13
CA GLY A 28 3.52 1.40 2.41
C GLY A 28 3.37 -0.12 2.30
N GLN A 29 3.86 -0.68 1.19
CA GLN A 29 3.90 -2.10 0.80
C GLN A 29 2.65 -2.91 1.15
N LEU A 30 1.66 -2.90 0.25
CA LEU A 30 0.56 -3.86 0.25
C LEU A 30 0.97 -5.26 -0.29
N VAL A 31 2.24 -5.46 -0.62
CA VAL A 31 2.80 -6.75 -1.05
C VAL A 31 4.08 -7.00 -0.27
N VAL A 32 4.20 -8.19 0.31
CA VAL A 32 5.34 -8.66 1.11
C VAL A 32 5.78 -10.05 0.67
N ASP A 33 6.97 -10.50 1.09
CA ASP A 33 7.32 -11.93 1.01
C ASP A 33 6.41 -12.71 1.98
N PRO A 34 5.57 -13.66 1.51
CA PRO A 34 4.69 -14.45 2.38
C PRO A 34 5.46 -15.25 3.45
N GLY A 35 6.69 -15.69 3.14
CA GLY A 35 7.54 -16.44 4.08
C GLY A 35 8.22 -15.55 5.12
N GLN A 36 8.34 -14.25 4.83
CA GLN A 36 8.98 -13.27 5.71
C GLN A 36 8.24 -11.92 5.70
N PRO A 37 6.96 -11.87 6.13
CA PRO A 37 6.09 -10.71 5.94
C PRO A 37 6.55 -9.45 6.68
N CYS A 38 7.47 -9.59 7.63
CA CYS A 38 8.00 -8.51 8.45
C CYS A 38 9.46 -8.15 8.17
N GLN A 39 10.08 -8.72 7.15
CA GLN A 39 11.50 -8.49 6.82
C GLN A 39 11.80 -7.00 6.65
N HIS A 40 10.95 -6.27 5.91
CA HIS A 40 11.09 -4.82 5.69
C HIS A 40 10.89 -3.99 6.96
N MET A 41 10.10 -4.50 7.92
CA MET A 41 9.88 -3.83 9.19
C MET A 41 11.11 -3.91 10.11
N ARG A 42 12.04 -4.84 9.84
CA ARG A 42 13.23 -5.13 10.66
C ARG A 42 12.87 -5.49 12.11
N VAL A 43 11.81 -6.27 12.27
CA VAL A 43 11.33 -6.76 13.56
C VAL A 43 10.99 -8.24 13.46
N GLN A 44 10.97 -8.93 14.59
CA GLN A 44 10.44 -10.28 14.65
C GLN A 44 8.92 -10.22 14.79
N CYS A 45 8.23 -10.96 13.93
CA CYS A 45 6.79 -11.12 14.00
C CYS A 45 6.40 -12.41 14.68
N ARG A 46 5.22 -12.40 15.31
CA ARG A 46 4.62 -13.58 15.89
C ARG A 46 3.37 -13.96 15.10
N PRO A 47 3.21 -15.23 14.69
CA PRO A 47 1.97 -15.70 14.09
C PRO A 47 0.78 -15.39 15.01
N SER A 48 -0.34 -14.98 14.42
CA SER A 48 -1.56 -14.66 15.15
C SER A 48 -2.80 -15.45 14.71
N GLY A 49 -2.64 -16.32 13.72
CA GLY A 49 -3.66 -17.28 13.28
C GLY A 49 -4.01 -17.10 11.81
N ARG A 50 -5.20 -17.58 11.45
CA ARG A 50 -5.74 -17.49 10.09
C ARG A 50 -7.13 -16.86 10.10
N ARG A 51 -7.48 -16.14 9.04
CA ARG A 51 -8.82 -15.53 8.82
C ARG A 51 -9.27 -15.75 7.38
N TYR A 52 -10.57 -15.63 7.14
CA TYR A 52 -11.12 -15.53 5.78
C TYR A 52 -11.42 -14.05 5.47
N LEU A 53 -10.73 -13.48 4.49
CA LEU A 53 -10.83 -12.07 4.08
C LEU A 53 -10.89 -11.97 2.56
N ALA A 54 -11.81 -11.16 2.03
CA ALA A 54 -11.93 -10.89 0.60
C ALA A 54 -11.91 -12.15 -0.29
N GLY A 55 -12.50 -13.27 0.17
CA GLY A 55 -12.52 -14.52 -0.57
C GLY A 55 -11.29 -15.43 -0.40
N ARG A 56 -10.36 -15.09 0.50
CA ARG A 56 -9.08 -15.78 0.70
C ARG A 56 -8.87 -16.19 2.16
N ILE A 57 -8.16 -17.30 2.37
CA ILE A 57 -7.61 -17.64 3.69
C ILE A 57 -6.29 -16.89 3.84
N VAL A 58 -6.21 -16.00 4.81
CA VAL A 58 -5.02 -15.19 5.10
C VAL A 58 -4.34 -15.62 6.40
N GLU A 59 -3.04 -15.35 6.51
CA GLU A 59 -2.23 -15.58 7.69
C GLU A 59 -1.91 -14.27 8.42
N GLY A 60 -2.11 -14.27 9.74
CA GLY A 60 -1.93 -13.10 10.59
C GLY A 60 -0.57 -13.05 11.27
N TRP A 61 0.00 -11.86 11.34
CA TRP A 61 1.31 -11.59 11.93
C TRP A 61 1.26 -10.36 12.81
N ARG A 62 1.61 -10.51 14.09
CA ARG A 62 1.77 -9.40 15.04
C ARG A 62 3.19 -8.89 15.04
N TYR A 63 3.33 -7.57 15.03
CA TYR A 63 4.61 -6.87 15.11
C TYR A 63 4.57 -5.79 16.19
N ARG A 64 5.77 -5.46 16.70
CA ARG A 64 6.01 -4.37 17.65
C ARG A 64 7.32 -3.68 17.31
N ASP A 65 7.47 -2.44 17.74
CA ASP A 65 8.70 -1.65 17.60
C ASP A 65 9.20 -1.52 16.13
N ALA A 66 8.28 -1.53 15.16
CA ALA A 66 8.61 -1.35 13.76
C ALA A 66 9.05 0.09 13.42
N HIS A 67 8.97 1.02 14.38
CA HIS A 67 9.40 2.42 14.24
C HIS A 67 8.89 3.09 12.95
N GLY A 68 7.60 2.93 12.66
CA GLY A 68 6.96 3.49 11.47
C GLY A 68 7.21 2.74 10.16
N ARG A 69 7.84 1.55 10.20
CA ARG A 69 8.06 0.70 9.01
C ARG A 69 6.97 -0.34 8.78
N GLY A 70 5.97 -0.44 9.68
CA GLY A 70 4.80 -1.28 9.44
C GLY A 70 3.85 -0.66 8.40
N PRO A 71 2.82 -1.39 7.98
CA PRO A 71 1.83 -0.91 7.02
C PRO A 71 1.28 0.45 7.42
N ALA A 72 1.15 1.36 6.44
CA ALA A 72 0.68 2.73 6.65
C ALA A 72 1.45 3.58 7.67
N GLY A 73 2.69 3.21 7.99
CA GLY A 73 3.52 3.90 8.97
C GLY A 73 3.27 3.48 10.42
N THR A 74 2.65 2.32 10.64
CA THR A 74 2.46 1.76 11.99
C THR A 74 3.78 1.30 12.61
N SER A 75 3.87 1.42 13.93
CA SER A 75 4.99 0.89 14.74
C SER A 75 4.63 -0.44 15.39
N ASP A 76 3.36 -0.61 15.76
CA ASP A 76 2.86 -1.79 16.45
C ASP A 76 1.50 -2.14 15.87
N GLY A 77 1.24 -3.43 15.71
CA GLY A 77 -0.01 -3.87 15.11
C GLY A 77 -0.02 -5.31 14.68
N GLU A 78 -0.95 -5.59 13.78
CA GLU A 78 -1.16 -6.88 13.15
C GLU A 78 -1.40 -6.67 11.65
N VAL A 79 -0.82 -7.55 10.84
CA VAL A 79 -0.97 -7.58 9.39
C VAL A 79 -1.49 -8.95 8.95
N TRP A 80 -2.36 -8.98 7.95
CA TRP A 80 -2.99 -10.18 7.42
C TRP A 80 -2.62 -10.32 5.94
N VAL A 81 -1.96 -11.43 5.62
CA VAL A 81 -1.30 -11.63 4.33
C VAL A 81 -1.90 -12.85 3.62
N ASP A 82 -2.18 -12.73 2.33
CA ASP A 82 -2.47 -13.87 1.45
C ASP A 82 -1.18 -14.72 1.31
N PRO A 83 -1.16 -15.96 1.80
CA PRO A 83 0.05 -16.78 1.79
C PRO A 83 0.49 -17.20 0.38
N GLU A 84 -0.40 -17.15 -0.62
CA GLU A 84 -0.07 -17.52 -2.01
C GLU A 84 0.63 -16.40 -2.76
N GLN A 85 0.20 -15.15 -2.53
CA GLN A 85 0.57 -14.00 -3.37
C GLN A 85 1.29 -12.89 -2.60
N GLY A 86 1.32 -12.96 -1.27
CA GLY A 86 1.97 -11.96 -0.42
C GLY A 86 1.19 -10.66 -0.28
N ALA A 87 -0.04 -10.61 -0.79
CA ALA A 87 -0.89 -9.44 -0.70
C ALA A 87 -1.35 -9.20 0.75
N VAL A 88 -1.18 -7.97 1.24
CA VAL A 88 -1.69 -7.52 2.53
C VAL A 88 -3.17 -7.18 2.38
N LEU A 89 -4.05 -8.02 2.93
CA LEU A 89 -5.50 -7.84 2.85
C LEU A 89 -6.08 -7.11 4.05
N ALA A 90 -5.36 -7.04 5.16
CA ALA A 90 -5.74 -6.17 6.26
C ALA A 90 -4.53 -5.79 7.11
N TYR A 91 -4.63 -4.66 7.79
CA TYR A 91 -3.77 -4.34 8.91
C TYR A 91 -4.55 -3.55 9.96
N SER A 92 -4.12 -3.64 11.20
CA SER A 92 -4.56 -2.74 12.27
C SER A 92 -3.39 -2.41 13.18
N GLY A 93 -3.23 -1.16 13.56
CA GLY A 93 -2.08 -0.75 14.36
C GLY A 93 -2.08 0.72 14.75
N ARG A 94 -0.96 1.13 15.34
CA ARG A 94 -0.75 2.51 15.84
C ARG A 94 0.57 3.06 15.33
N ARG A 95 0.63 4.39 15.16
CA ARG A 95 1.90 5.10 14.94
C ARG A 95 2.57 5.36 16.29
N ARG A 96 3.88 5.59 16.28
CA ARG A 96 4.60 6.02 17.49
C ARG A 96 4.01 7.34 18.01
N GLY A 97 3.68 7.39 19.30
CA GLY A 97 3.10 8.58 19.93
C GLY A 97 1.63 8.82 19.61
N TRP A 98 0.93 7.86 19.00
CA TRP A 98 -0.51 7.94 18.77
C TRP A 98 -1.24 6.94 19.65
N ASP A 99 -2.28 7.39 20.35
CA ASP A 99 -3.12 6.53 21.20
C ASP A 99 -4.23 5.81 20.41
N ARG A 100 -4.56 6.31 19.22
CA ARG A 100 -5.59 5.74 18.36
C ARG A 100 -5.06 4.60 17.48
N THR A 101 -5.84 3.53 17.40
CA THR A 101 -5.68 2.45 16.43
C THR A 101 -6.36 2.82 15.12
N TYR A 102 -5.75 2.46 14.00
CA TYR A 102 -6.32 2.60 12.67
C TYR A 102 -5.92 1.40 11.82
N GLY A 103 -6.60 1.21 10.69
CA GLY A 103 -6.43 0.02 9.89
C GLY A 103 -7.09 0.11 8.52
N MET A 104 -6.89 -0.94 7.75
CA MET A 104 -7.55 -1.21 6.48
C MET A 104 -7.93 -2.68 6.47
N GLU A 105 -9.07 -3.00 5.88
CA GLU A 105 -9.48 -4.36 5.54
C GLU A 105 -10.03 -4.35 4.11
N ALA A 106 -9.47 -5.20 3.26
CA ALA A 106 -9.89 -5.33 1.87
C ALA A 106 -11.28 -5.97 1.81
N SER A 107 -12.20 -5.33 1.09
CA SER A 107 -13.53 -5.88 0.81
C SER A 107 -13.51 -6.85 -0.37
N THR A 108 -12.57 -6.71 -1.30
CA THR A 108 -12.44 -7.54 -2.51
C THR A 108 -10.99 -7.54 -2.96
N ILE A 109 -10.52 -8.69 -3.47
CA ILE A 109 -9.25 -8.80 -4.19
C ILE A 109 -9.42 -9.64 -5.46
N THR A 110 -8.81 -9.19 -6.54
CA THR A 110 -8.72 -9.91 -7.81
C THR A 110 -7.28 -9.93 -8.28
N TYR A 111 -6.82 -11.10 -8.73
CA TYR A 111 -5.49 -11.28 -9.31
C TYR A 111 -5.62 -11.44 -10.82
N GLY A 112 -4.80 -10.70 -11.56
CA GLY A 112 -4.79 -10.74 -13.01
C GLY A 112 -4.05 -9.55 -13.59
N ALA A 113 -3.88 -9.57 -14.91
CA ALA A 113 -3.41 -8.40 -15.62
C ALA A 113 -4.42 -7.25 -15.42
N LEU A 114 -3.92 -6.09 -15.00
CA LEU A 114 -4.71 -4.87 -14.98
C LEU A 114 -4.83 -4.37 -16.42
N PRO A 115 -6.02 -3.90 -16.86
CA PRO A 115 -6.16 -3.30 -18.18
C PRO A 115 -5.24 -2.09 -18.36
N ASP A 116 -4.53 -2.00 -19.49
CA ASP A 116 -3.62 -0.88 -19.81
C ASP A 116 -4.32 0.49 -19.74
N ALA A 117 -5.62 0.51 -20.03
CA ALA A 117 -6.46 1.70 -19.92
C ALA A 117 -6.47 2.32 -18.52
N LEU A 118 -6.23 1.55 -17.45
CA LEU A 118 -6.13 2.07 -16.08
C LEU A 118 -4.88 2.93 -15.85
N PHE A 119 -3.89 2.80 -16.73
CA PHE A 119 -2.62 3.55 -16.69
C PHE A 119 -2.56 4.65 -17.75
N THR A 120 -3.61 4.78 -18.57
CA THR A 120 -3.73 5.84 -19.56
C THR A 120 -4.21 7.11 -18.88
N LEU A 121 -3.58 8.24 -19.22
CA LEU A 121 -3.99 9.53 -18.69
C LEU A 121 -5.42 9.88 -19.16
N PRO A 122 -6.34 10.29 -18.25
CA PRO A 122 -7.63 10.79 -18.67
C PRO A 122 -7.45 12.05 -19.52
N GLU A 123 -8.24 12.23 -20.58
CA GLU A 123 -8.20 13.42 -21.45
C GLU A 123 -8.39 14.74 -20.68
N SER A 124 -9.04 14.67 -19.52
CA SER A 124 -9.26 15.80 -18.62
C SER A 124 -8.02 16.25 -17.86
N VAL A 125 -6.91 15.50 -17.90
CA VAL A 125 -5.66 15.87 -17.24
C VAL A 125 -4.71 16.46 -18.28
N SER A 126 -4.58 17.78 -18.27
CA SER A 126 -3.55 18.47 -19.02
C SER A 126 -2.20 18.32 -18.30
N ILE A 127 -1.25 17.67 -18.98
CA ILE A 127 0.16 17.77 -18.60
C ILE A 127 0.60 19.19 -19.00
N PRO A 128 1.02 20.07 -18.07
CA PRO A 128 1.63 21.32 -18.46
C PRO A 128 2.87 20.96 -19.25
N GLU A 129 2.97 21.48 -20.47
CA GLU A 129 4.20 21.41 -21.25
C GLU A 129 5.31 21.98 -20.36
N GLY A 130 6.18 21.10 -19.88
CA GLY A 130 7.38 21.53 -19.20
C GLY A 130 8.16 22.38 -20.18
N ASP A 131 8.46 23.60 -19.78
CA ASP A 131 9.31 24.53 -20.52
C ASP A 131 10.67 23.84 -20.74
N ALA A 132 10.80 23.12 -21.86
CA ALA A 132 12.07 22.65 -22.39
C ALA A 132 12.76 23.87 -23.01
N GLY A 133 13.09 24.83 -22.14
CA GLY A 133 13.40 26.21 -22.49
C GLY A 133 14.59 26.76 -21.70
N ARG A 134 15.78 26.31 -22.10
CA ARG A 134 17.09 26.99 -22.01
C ARG A 134 17.91 26.95 -20.71
#